data_AF-A0A317MM65-F1
#
_entry.id   AF-A0A317MM65-F1
#
_cell.length_a   1.000
_cell.length_b   1.000
_cell.length_c   1.000
_cell.angle_alpha   90.00
_cell.angle_beta   90.00
_cell.angle_gamma   90.00
#
_symmetry.space_group_name_H-M   'P 1'
#
loop_
_entity.id
_entity.type
_entity.pdbx_description
1 polymer ?
#
loop_
_entity_poly.entity_id
_entity_poly.type
_entity_poly.pdbx_seq_one_letter_code
_entity_poly.pdbx_strand_id
1 'polypeptide(L)'
;MPAPVHDLPLRLLSPENRLTKVSVWERARECAAEMDRASHRPPFDADAFCRAANRGALVLAMAGDFEESERSCQRQARVLLSLVRRGLLPRSETVRVLQPWINIGRLRVIRGDWEGALAHFPAPDSLRDTGVFAGALGPEHGLTPDEAEGVLDSESGGAFVTNTHVVETTKALARGRRADLLAAHVSRWRGTARTLPHVREASALLALRGGAKLPAVAPGTVPTLGATAIEVHASLVDASRTDSLLRSLDTLSEGAPSADLVAVLRAGAGVLRSQDRVDDCARVLRRTADVCRELRDEAELFAVLRELGGLDPASGAAQEALAVAADSGYAFVRAQAGEPPLPPAEHEPRLAVLITAELEAESRTTLVRRTP
;
A
#
# COMPACT_ATOMS: atom_id res chain seq x y z
N MET A 1 10.36 -14.82 25.43
CA MET A 1 10.46 -16.18 24.81
C MET A 1 10.21 -16.05 23.32
N PRO A 2 10.93 -16.77 22.44
CA PRO A 2 10.68 -16.73 21.00
C PRO A 2 9.23 -17.16 20.69
N ALA A 3 8.60 -16.53 19.70
CA ALA A 3 7.25 -16.88 19.30
C ALA A 3 7.21 -18.33 18.77
N PRO A 4 6.16 -19.12 19.06
CA PRO A 4 5.98 -20.40 18.41
C PRO A 4 6.05 -20.23 16.89
N VAL A 5 6.75 -21.13 16.21
CA VAL A 5 6.99 -21.04 14.76
C VAL A 5 5.69 -20.92 13.94
N HIS A 6 4.58 -21.48 14.45
CA HIS A 6 3.26 -21.40 13.82
C HIS A 6 2.56 -20.04 13.98
N ASP A 7 2.99 -19.23 14.95
CA ASP A 7 2.44 -17.91 15.28
C ASP A 7 3.16 -16.76 14.57
N LEU A 8 4.15 -17.06 13.72
CA LEU A 8 4.83 -16.04 12.94
C LEU A 8 3.84 -15.23 12.10
N PRO A 9 3.84 -13.89 12.24
CA PRO A 9 2.96 -13.05 11.47
C PRO A 9 3.30 -13.18 9.98
N LEU A 10 2.31 -13.55 9.17
CA LEU A 10 2.42 -13.53 7.71
C LEU A 10 2.25 -12.09 7.22
N ARG A 11 3.22 -11.24 7.55
CA ARG A 11 3.28 -9.84 7.13
C ARG A 11 4.55 -9.60 6.34
N LEU A 12 4.38 -9.11 5.12
CA LEU A 12 5.50 -8.71 4.27
C LEU A 12 5.93 -7.27 4.62
N LEU A 13 7.24 -7.05 4.61
CA LEU A 13 7.94 -5.80 4.94
C LEU A 13 8.78 -5.31 3.77
N SER A 14 8.94 -6.11 2.70
CA SER A 14 9.66 -5.73 1.49
C SER A 14 9.25 -4.34 0.99
N PRO A 15 10.17 -3.57 0.40
CA PRO A 15 9.89 -2.24 -0.11
C PRO A 15 8.70 -2.22 -1.08
N GLU A 16 7.85 -1.22 -0.94
CA GLU A 16 6.67 -1.03 -1.80
C GLU A 16 6.63 0.38 -2.41
N ASN A 17 7.67 1.18 -2.23
CA ASN A 17 7.63 2.62 -2.50
C ASN A 17 6.44 3.26 -1.79
N ARG A 18 6.29 2.92 -0.49
CA ARG A 18 5.15 3.36 0.33
C ARG A 18 5.02 4.87 0.27
N LEU A 19 3.79 5.33 0.09
CA LEU A 19 3.49 6.76 0.18
C LEU A 19 3.62 7.20 1.64
N THR A 20 4.36 8.28 1.84
CA THR A 20 4.41 8.97 3.12
C THR A 20 3.02 9.44 3.53
N LYS A 21 2.64 9.17 4.78
CA LYS A 21 1.33 9.52 5.32
C LYS A 21 1.32 10.95 5.89
N VAL A 22 1.49 11.92 4.99
CA VAL A 22 1.34 13.35 5.31
C VAL A 22 -0.10 13.68 5.70
N SER A 23 -0.38 14.92 6.13
CA SER A 23 -1.73 15.35 6.47
C SER A 23 -2.76 14.97 5.39
N VAL A 24 -3.81 14.26 5.82
CA VAL A 24 -4.97 13.87 5.00
C VAL A 24 -5.58 15.11 4.34
N TRP A 25 -5.66 16.22 5.07
CA TRP A 25 -6.28 17.48 4.62
C TRP A 25 -5.46 18.18 3.54
N GLU A 26 -4.15 18.29 3.74
CA GLU A 26 -3.23 18.82 2.74
C GLU A 26 -3.31 18.00 1.46
N ARG A 27 -3.22 16.66 1.59
CA ARG A 27 -3.27 15.76 0.46
C ARG A 27 -4.60 15.82 -0.30
N ALA A 28 -5.74 15.90 0.41
CA ALA A 28 -7.05 16.01 -0.21
C ALA A 28 -7.13 17.24 -1.13
N ARG A 29 -6.72 18.41 -0.62
CA ARG A 29 -6.72 19.67 -1.39
C ARG A 29 -5.78 19.62 -2.60
N GLU A 30 -4.57 19.09 -2.42
CA GLU A 30 -3.59 18.95 -3.50
C GLU A 30 -4.11 18.06 -4.63
N CYS A 31 -4.68 16.89 -4.27
CA CYS A 31 -5.21 15.95 -5.24
C CYS A 31 -6.42 16.54 -5.98
N ALA A 32 -7.35 17.18 -5.27
CA ALA A 32 -8.49 17.86 -5.89
C ALA A 32 -8.04 18.91 -6.91
N ALA A 33 -7.09 19.76 -6.53
CA ALA A 33 -6.56 20.79 -7.42
C ALA A 33 -5.78 20.22 -8.62
N GLU A 34 -5.07 19.09 -8.46
CA GLU A 34 -4.39 18.43 -9.58
C GLU A 34 -5.39 17.74 -10.53
N MET A 35 -6.43 17.07 -10.02
CA MET A 35 -7.52 16.50 -10.83
C MET A 35 -8.25 17.57 -11.64
N ASP A 36 -8.54 18.70 -11.00
CA ASP A 36 -9.15 19.86 -11.63
C ASP A 36 -8.29 20.36 -12.81
N ARG A 37 -7.01 20.69 -12.56
CA ARG A 37 -6.10 21.15 -13.62
C ARG A 37 -5.93 20.15 -14.75
N ALA A 38 -5.82 18.86 -14.43
CA ALA A 38 -5.60 17.79 -15.40
C ALA A 38 -6.81 17.57 -16.31
N SER A 39 -8.03 17.75 -15.79
CA SER A 39 -9.28 17.56 -16.52
C SER A 39 -9.76 18.82 -17.28
N HIS A 40 -9.24 20.01 -16.93
CA HIS A 40 -9.59 21.28 -17.57
C HIS A 40 -8.77 21.61 -18.82
N ARG A 41 -7.52 21.14 -18.90
CA ARG A 41 -6.62 21.48 -20.00
C ARG A 41 -6.84 20.50 -21.16
N PRO A 42 -7.09 20.98 -22.39
CA PRO A 42 -6.95 20.14 -23.58
C PRO A 42 -5.47 20.08 -24.01
N PRO A 43 -4.92 18.89 -24.31
CA PRO A 43 -5.54 17.58 -24.15
C PRO A 43 -5.63 17.16 -22.67
N PHE A 44 -6.64 16.34 -22.34
CA PHE A 44 -6.83 15.80 -20.99
C PHE A 44 -5.54 15.12 -20.51
N ASP A 45 -4.99 15.57 -19.37
CA ASP A 45 -3.76 15.00 -18.81
C ASP A 45 -4.11 13.76 -17.97
N ALA A 46 -4.22 12.61 -18.64
CA ALA A 46 -4.59 11.35 -18.01
C ALA A 46 -3.59 10.91 -16.94
N ASP A 47 -2.31 11.27 -17.09
CA ASP A 47 -1.25 10.90 -16.17
C ASP A 47 -1.38 11.67 -14.86
N ALA A 48 -1.53 12.99 -14.94
CA ALA A 48 -1.76 13.82 -13.76
C ALA A 48 -3.09 13.47 -13.08
N PHE A 49 -4.17 13.30 -13.86
CA PHE A 49 -5.46 12.90 -13.33
C PHE A 49 -5.36 11.56 -12.59
N CYS A 50 -4.76 10.53 -13.19
CA CYS A 50 -4.63 9.22 -12.56
C CYS A 50 -3.81 9.27 -11.27
N ARG A 51 -2.69 9.99 -11.25
CA ARG A 51 -1.88 10.11 -10.04
C ARG A 51 -2.65 10.80 -8.91
N ALA A 52 -3.35 11.88 -9.23
CA ALA A 52 -4.13 12.65 -8.27
C ALA A 52 -5.35 11.87 -7.76
N ALA A 53 -6.13 11.26 -8.64
CA ALA A 53 -7.29 10.44 -8.28
C ALA A 53 -6.91 9.22 -7.44
N ASN A 54 -5.85 8.49 -7.82
CA ASN A 54 -5.37 7.35 -7.02
C ASN A 54 -4.94 7.77 -5.60
N ARG A 55 -4.29 8.94 -5.47
CA ARG A 55 -3.92 9.48 -4.15
C ARG A 55 -5.16 9.96 -3.38
N GLY A 56 -6.13 10.57 -4.04
CA GLY A 56 -7.42 10.97 -3.47
C GLY A 56 -8.20 9.79 -2.92
N ALA A 57 -8.32 8.70 -3.69
CA ALA A 57 -8.92 7.45 -3.24
C ALA A 57 -8.22 6.91 -1.97
N LEU A 58 -6.89 6.95 -1.93
CA LEU A 58 -6.14 6.53 -0.74
C LEU A 58 -6.40 7.44 0.47
N VAL A 59 -6.52 8.75 0.28
CA VAL A 59 -6.87 9.72 1.33
C VAL A 59 -8.24 9.39 1.94
N LEU A 60 -9.24 9.08 1.12
CA LEU A 60 -10.57 8.65 1.59
C LEU A 60 -10.48 7.39 2.45
N ALA A 61 -9.71 6.38 2.02
CA ALA A 61 -9.49 5.17 2.79
C ALA A 61 -8.73 5.43 4.10
N MET A 62 -7.73 6.31 4.08
CA MET A 62 -6.98 6.73 5.28
C MET A 62 -7.87 7.47 6.29
N ALA A 63 -8.86 8.23 5.80
CA ALA A 63 -9.90 8.87 6.59
C ALA A 63 -10.98 7.90 7.11
N GLY A 64 -10.95 6.65 6.68
CA GLY A 64 -11.89 5.59 7.08
C GLY A 64 -13.11 5.44 6.17
N ASP A 65 -13.24 6.27 5.13
CA ASP A 65 -14.32 6.17 4.14
C ASP A 65 -13.94 5.23 2.99
N PHE A 66 -13.93 3.93 3.31
CA PHE A 66 -13.60 2.89 2.34
C PHE A 66 -14.62 2.76 1.21
N GLU A 67 -15.89 3.07 1.50
CA GLU A 67 -16.96 2.98 0.52
C GLU A 67 -16.79 4.05 -0.55
N GLU A 68 -16.53 5.29 -0.16
CA GLU A 68 -16.25 6.37 -1.10
C GLU A 68 -14.92 6.16 -1.82
N SER A 69 -13.91 5.59 -1.16
CA SER A 69 -12.63 5.21 -1.79
C SER A 69 -12.83 4.19 -2.93
N GLU A 70 -13.69 3.18 -2.72
CA GLU A 70 -14.05 2.20 -3.76
C GLU A 70 -14.83 2.87 -4.91
N ARG A 71 -15.80 3.74 -4.59
CA ARG A 71 -16.53 4.53 -5.62
C ARG A 71 -15.59 5.44 -6.43
N SER A 72 -14.61 6.07 -5.78
CA SER A 72 -13.58 6.88 -6.45
C SER A 72 -12.76 6.06 -7.45
N CYS A 73 -12.31 4.86 -7.05
CA CYS A 73 -11.63 3.94 -7.97
C CYS A 73 -12.52 3.55 -9.16
N GLN A 74 -13.80 3.29 -8.93
CA GLN A 74 -14.76 2.97 -10.00
C GLN A 74 -14.94 4.15 -10.97
N ARG A 75 -15.13 5.38 -10.47
CA ARG A 75 -15.23 6.59 -11.30
C ARG A 75 -13.96 6.79 -12.13
N GLN A 76 -12.79 6.63 -11.55
CA GLN A 76 -11.52 6.74 -12.27
C GLN A 76 -11.44 5.74 -13.43
N ALA A 77 -11.81 4.48 -13.20
CA ALA A 77 -11.81 3.46 -14.24
C ALA A 77 -12.80 3.81 -15.38
N ARG A 78 -13.99 4.32 -15.05
CA ARG A 78 -14.98 4.77 -16.06
C ARG A 78 -14.46 5.94 -16.89
N VAL A 79 -13.85 6.94 -16.25
CA VAL A 79 -13.22 8.09 -16.93
C VAL A 79 -12.19 7.62 -17.95
N LEU A 80 -11.28 6.73 -17.55
CA LEU A 80 -10.20 6.24 -18.41
C LEU A 80 -10.73 5.41 -19.59
N LEU A 81 -11.66 4.50 -19.34
CA LEU A 81 -12.28 3.71 -20.41
C LEU A 81 -13.03 4.60 -21.40
N SER A 82 -13.76 5.61 -20.90
CA SER A 82 -14.45 6.59 -21.75
C SER A 82 -13.47 7.33 -22.65
N LEU A 83 -12.35 7.82 -22.09
CA LEU A 83 -11.33 8.54 -22.85
C LEU A 83 -10.71 7.66 -23.95
N VAL A 84 -10.36 6.41 -23.64
CA VAL A 84 -9.79 5.46 -24.62
C VAL A 84 -10.80 5.14 -25.72
N ARG A 85 -12.02 4.75 -25.36
CA ARG A 85 -13.06 4.34 -26.35
C ARG A 85 -13.51 5.47 -27.25
N ARG A 86 -13.38 6.72 -26.79
CA ARG A 86 -13.69 7.92 -27.58
C ARG A 86 -12.49 8.39 -28.42
N GLY A 87 -11.34 7.72 -28.36
CA GLY A 87 -10.13 8.10 -29.07
C GLY A 87 -9.45 9.36 -28.53
N LEU A 88 -9.80 9.78 -27.30
CA LEU A 88 -9.14 10.90 -26.61
C LEU A 88 -7.85 10.46 -25.91
N LEU A 89 -7.69 9.15 -25.70
CA LEU A 89 -6.43 8.50 -25.34
C LEU A 89 -6.12 7.37 -26.33
N PRO A 90 -4.83 7.09 -26.58
CA PRO A 90 -4.43 5.91 -27.36
C PRO A 90 -4.95 4.61 -26.74
N ARG A 91 -5.22 3.58 -27.57
CA ARG A 91 -5.64 2.25 -27.10
C ARG A 91 -4.62 1.58 -26.18
N SER A 92 -3.33 1.91 -26.32
CA SER A 92 -2.28 1.44 -25.42
C SER A 92 -2.48 1.90 -23.97
N GLU A 93 -3.24 2.98 -23.74
CA GLU A 93 -3.53 3.50 -22.40
C GLU A 93 -4.61 2.71 -21.65
N THR A 94 -5.23 1.70 -22.27
CA THR A 94 -6.20 0.80 -21.62
C THR A 94 -5.64 0.18 -20.33
N VAL A 95 -4.34 -0.09 -20.28
CA VAL A 95 -3.66 -0.64 -19.09
C VAL A 95 -3.86 0.23 -17.83
N ARG A 96 -4.06 1.55 -17.98
CA ARG A 96 -4.24 2.45 -16.83
C ARG A 96 -5.51 2.16 -16.04
N VAL A 97 -6.51 1.53 -16.66
CA VAL A 97 -7.76 1.12 -16.01
C VAL A 97 -7.52 0.06 -14.94
N LEU A 98 -6.43 -0.71 -15.06
CA LEU A 98 -6.09 -1.75 -14.09
C LEU A 98 -5.71 -1.16 -12.73
N GLN A 99 -5.06 0.00 -12.68
CA GLN A 99 -4.59 0.56 -11.41
C GLN A 99 -5.72 0.88 -10.41
N PRO A 100 -6.80 1.60 -10.78
CA PRO A 100 -7.93 1.80 -9.87
C PRO A 100 -8.62 0.47 -9.49
N TRP A 101 -8.70 -0.50 -10.41
CA TRP A 101 -9.23 -1.82 -10.10
C TRP A 101 -8.43 -2.56 -9.04
N ILE A 102 -7.11 -2.61 -9.20
CA ILE A 102 -6.18 -3.18 -8.24
C ILE A 102 -6.33 -2.48 -6.88
N ASN A 103 -6.57 -1.17 -6.87
CA ASN A 103 -6.79 -0.43 -5.63
C ASN A 103 -8.05 -0.89 -4.89
N ILE A 104 -9.13 -1.26 -5.60
CA ILE A 104 -10.32 -1.88 -4.96
C ILE A 104 -9.92 -3.18 -4.24
N GLY A 105 -9.13 -4.04 -4.90
CA GLY A 105 -8.57 -5.23 -4.26
C GLY A 105 -7.76 -4.91 -3.00
N ARG A 106 -6.88 -3.91 -3.06
CA ARG A 106 -6.07 -3.47 -1.92
C ARG A 106 -6.93 -2.97 -0.75
N LEU A 107 -8.01 -2.22 -1.04
CA LEU A 107 -8.96 -1.76 -0.02
C LEU A 107 -9.64 -2.95 0.67
N ARG A 108 -10.04 -3.97 -0.09
CA ARG A 108 -10.61 -5.21 0.47
C ARG A 108 -9.62 -5.95 1.38
N VAL A 109 -8.35 -6.06 0.97
CA VAL A 109 -7.28 -6.61 1.84
C VAL A 109 -7.15 -5.81 3.14
N ILE A 110 -7.19 -4.48 3.09
CA ILE A 110 -7.10 -3.61 4.28
C ILE A 110 -8.29 -3.86 5.22
N ARG A 111 -9.49 -4.07 4.67
CA ARG A 111 -10.71 -4.40 5.42
C ARG A 111 -10.77 -5.84 5.93
N GLY A 112 -9.80 -6.68 5.58
CA GLY A 112 -9.75 -8.09 5.96
C GLY A 112 -10.47 -9.05 5.00
N ASP A 113 -11.09 -8.53 3.92
CA ASP A 113 -11.68 -9.32 2.85
C ASP A 113 -10.62 -9.71 1.81
N TRP A 114 -9.72 -10.61 2.19
CA TRP A 114 -8.64 -11.05 1.31
C TRP A 114 -9.15 -11.96 0.16
N GLU A 115 -10.24 -12.70 0.36
CA GLU A 115 -10.83 -13.57 -0.66
C GLU A 115 -11.48 -12.73 -1.76
N GLY A 116 -12.33 -11.78 -1.37
CA GLY A 116 -12.96 -10.83 -2.30
C GLY A 116 -11.96 -9.91 -2.99
N ALA A 117 -10.76 -9.72 -2.42
CA ALA A 117 -9.67 -8.99 -3.07
C ALA A 117 -9.04 -9.74 -4.25
N LEU A 118 -9.00 -11.09 -4.23
CA LEU A 118 -8.34 -11.87 -5.28
C LEU A 118 -8.98 -11.68 -6.66
N ALA A 119 -10.28 -11.39 -6.70
CA ALA A 119 -10.98 -11.04 -7.94
C ALA A 119 -10.44 -9.76 -8.62
N HIS A 120 -9.70 -8.94 -7.88
CA HIS A 120 -9.11 -7.68 -8.36
C HIS A 120 -7.64 -7.79 -8.74
N PHE A 121 -7.04 -8.97 -8.59
CA PHE A 121 -5.64 -9.24 -8.93
C PHE A 121 -5.57 -10.30 -10.04
N PRO A 122 -6.08 -10.00 -11.25
CA PRO A 122 -6.23 -10.99 -12.30
C PRO A 122 -4.87 -11.53 -12.74
N ALA A 123 -4.77 -12.85 -12.89
CA ALA A 123 -3.69 -13.46 -13.65
C ALA A 123 -3.84 -13.11 -15.15
N PRO A 124 -2.77 -13.13 -15.94
CA PRO A 124 -2.83 -12.87 -17.38
C PRO A 124 -3.93 -13.65 -18.10
N ASP A 125 -4.07 -14.95 -17.80
CA ASP A 125 -5.09 -15.80 -18.43
C ASP A 125 -6.52 -15.38 -18.05
N SER A 126 -6.75 -15.03 -16.78
CA SER A 126 -8.08 -14.60 -16.31
C SER A 126 -8.50 -13.23 -16.83
N LEU A 127 -7.55 -12.39 -17.28
CA LEU A 127 -7.89 -11.09 -17.85
C LEU A 127 -8.63 -11.24 -19.20
N ARG A 128 -8.44 -12.37 -19.89
CA ARG A 128 -9.10 -12.70 -21.17
C ARG A 128 -10.54 -13.18 -21.00
N ASP A 129 -10.93 -13.58 -19.80
CA ASP A 129 -12.29 -14.04 -19.53
C ASP A 129 -13.26 -12.85 -19.59
N THR A 130 -14.28 -12.95 -20.46
CA THR A 130 -15.32 -11.92 -20.58
C THR A 130 -16.01 -11.72 -19.24
N GLY A 131 -15.86 -10.54 -18.63
CA GLY A 131 -16.50 -10.21 -17.35
C GLY A 131 -15.59 -9.61 -16.30
N VAL A 132 -14.26 -9.57 -16.52
CA VAL A 132 -13.38 -8.75 -15.67
C VAL A 132 -13.88 -7.30 -15.73
N PHE A 133 -14.01 -6.65 -14.56
CA PHE A 133 -14.65 -5.34 -14.32
C PHE A 133 -16.18 -5.24 -14.46
N ALA A 134 -16.87 -6.16 -15.15
CA ALA A 134 -18.28 -6.00 -15.51
C ALA A 134 -19.22 -5.84 -14.29
N GLY A 135 -18.96 -6.54 -13.19
CA GLY A 135 -19.78 -6.44 -11.98
C GLY A 135 -19.59 -5.14 -11.19
N ALA A 136 -18.47 -4.46 -11.35
CA ALA A 136 -18.07 -3.35 -10.48
C ALA A 136 -18.08 -2.00 -11.19
N LEU A 137 -17.88 -1.98 -12.52
CA LEU A 137 -18.01 -0.77 -13.33
C LEU A 137 -19.37 -0.69 -14.05
N GLY A 138 -20.14 -1.78 -14.02
CA GLY A 138 -21.37 -1.96 -14.80
C GLY A 138 -21.12 -2.74 -16.09
N PRO A 139 -22.16 -3.36 -16.68
CA PRO A 139 -22.02 -4.27 -17.81
C PRO A 139 -21.43 -3.59 -19.06
N GLU A 140 -21.64 -2.28 -19.24
CA GLU A 140 -21.10 -1.48 -20.35
C GLU A 140 -19.66 -0.97 -20.12
N HIS A 141 -19.10 -1.16 -18.92
CA HIS A 141 -17.78 -0.63 -18.53
C HIS A 141 -16.75 -1.74 -18.25
N GLY A 142 -17.04 -2.99 -18.62
CA GLY A 142 -16.05 -4.08 -18.65
C GLY A 142 -15.00 -3.92 -19.76
N LEU A 143 -13.82 -4.53 -19.63
CA LEU A 143 -12.91 -4.67 -20.78
C LEU A 143 -13.51 -5.68 -21.77
N THR A 144 -13.44 -5.35 -23.06
CA THR A 144 -13.69 -6.31 -24.14
C THR A 144 -12.51 -7.28 -24.28
N PRO A 145 -12.71 -8.47 -24.88
CA PRO A 145 -11.60 -9.40 -25.16
C PRO A 145 -10.45 -8.74 -25.95
N ASP A 146 -10.77 -7.93 -26.96
CA ASP A 146 -9.78 -7.21 -27.76
C ASP A 146 -8.99 -6.17 -26.94
N GLU A 147 -9.67 -5.45 -26.04
CA GLU A 147 -9.03 -4.51 -25.11
C GLU A 147 -8.12 -5.24 -24.11
N ALA A 148 -8.54 -6.41 -23.61
CA ALA A 148 -7.75 -7.25 -22.73
C ALA A 148 -6.50 -7.80 -23.43
N GLU A 149 -6.62 -8.31 -24.65
CA GLU A 149 -5.48 -8.80 -25.42
C GLU A 149 -4.51 -7.65 -25.75
N GLY A 150 -5.02 -6.48 -26.12
CA GLY A 150 -4.20 -5.29 -26.34
C GLY A 150 -3.39 -4.85 -25.12
N VAL A 151 -3.91 -5.06 -23.90
CA VAL A 151 -3.14 -4.84 -22.66
C VAL A 151 -2.04 -5.88 -22.50
N LEU A 152 -2.36 -7.16 -22.72
CA LEU A 152 -1.42 -8.28 -22.51
C LEU A 152 -0.29 -8.34 -23.56
N ASP A 153 -0.60 -7.97 -24.80
CA ASP A 153 0.36 -7.96 -25.93
C ASP A 153 1.37 -6.81 -25.83
N SER A 154 1.04 -5.75 -25.08
CA SER A 154 1.99 -4.69 -24.80
C SER A 154 3.02 -5.15 -23.77
N GLU A 155 4.32 -4.93 -24.05
CA GLU A 155 5.41 -5.31 -23.14
C GLU A 155 5.19 -4.74 -21.72
N SER A 156 4.81 -3.46 -21.64
CA SER A 156 4.53 -2.79 -20.37
C SER A 156 3.28 -3.31 -19.68
N GLY A 157 2.21 -3.61 -20.42
CA GLY A 157 0.94 -4.09 -19.86
C GLY A 157 1.01 -5.54 -19.37
N GLY A 158 1.59 -6.45 -20.15
CA GLY A 158 1.79 -7.84 -19.74
C GLY A 158 2.68 -7.96 -18.50
N ALA A 159 3.77 -7.17 -18.45
CA ALA A 159 4.64 -7.10 -17.28
C ALA A 159 3.92 -6.52 -16.06
N PHE A 160 3.12 -5.45 -16.24
CA PHE A 160 2.33 -4.85 -15.17
C PHE A 160 1.32 -5.85 -14.58
N VAL A 161 0.49 -6.49 -15.42
CA VAL A 161 -0.50 -7.50 -14.98
C VAL A 161 0.17 -8.63 -14.21
N THR A 162 1.26 -9.18 -14.74
CA THR A 162 1.98 -10.29 -14.10
C THR A 162 2.56 -9.87 -12.76
N ASN A 163 3.29 -8.76 -12.71
CA ASN A 163 3.93 -8.29 -11.49
C ASN A 163 2.90 -7.97 -10.40
N THR A 164 1.82 -7.28 -10.75
CA THR A 164 0.73 -6.98 -9.82
C THR A 164 0.08 -8.26 -9.33
N HIS A 165 -0.30 -9.18 -10.21
CA HIS A 165 -0.92 -10.44 -9.81
C HIS A 165 -0.04 -11.17 -8.79
N VAL A 166 1.25 -11.31 -9.08
CA VAL A 166 2.20 -11.99 -8.21
C VAL A 166 2.28 -11.30 -6.86
N VAL A 167 2.55 -9.99 -6.84
CA VAL A 167 2.78 -9.23 -5.61
C VAL A 167 1.52 -9.12 -4.76
N GLU A 168 0.40 -8.69 -5.34
CA GLU A 168 -0.83 -8.40 -4.59
C GLU A 168 -1.53 -9.68 -4.13
N THR A 169 -1.48 -10.77 -4.91
CA THR A 169 -1.94 -12.09 -4.45
C THR A 169 -1.09 -12.60 -3.29
N THR A 170 0.25 -12.45 -3.36
CA THR A 170 1.15 -12.84 -2.25
C THR A 170 0.77 -12.07 -0.98
N LYS A 171 0.54 -10.75 -1.08
CA LYS A 171 0.12 -9.91 0.05
C LYS A 171 -1.24 -10.32 0.61
N ALA A 172 -2.23 -10.52 -0.25
CA ALA A 172 -3.58 -10.92 0.15
C ALA A 172 -3.58 -12.25 0.90
N LEU A 173 -2.90 -13.27 0.35
CA LEU A 173 -2.81 -14.60 0.98
C LEU A 173 -2.04 -14.55 2.32
N ALA A 174 -0.98 -13.75 2.39
CA ALA A 174 -0.25 -13.51 3.63
C ALA A 174 -1.16 -12.85 4.69
N ARG A 175 -1.91 -11.81 4.31
CA ARG A 175 -2.85 -11.11 5.19
C ARG A 175 -4.00 -12.01 5.67
N GLY A 176 -4.50 -12.86 4.78
CA GLY A 176 -5.49 -13.90 5.07
C GLY A 176 -4.95 -15.09 5.86
N ARG A 177 -3.65 -15.10 6.19
CA ARG A 177 -2.97 -16.16 6.93
C ARG A 177 -3.06 -17.54 6.26
N ARG A 178 -3.19 -17.59 4.93
CA ARG A 178 -3.31 -18.82 4.14
C ARG A 178 -1.95 -19.33 3.69
N ALA A 179 -1.20 -19.91 4.62
CA ALA A 179 0.15 -20.43 4.36
C ALA A 179 0.17 -21.51 3.25
N ASP A 180 -0.89 -22.32 3.17
CA ASP A 180 -1.10 -23.35 2.14
C ASP A 180 -1.17 -22.75 0.73
N LEU A 181 -2.07 -21.78 0.54
CA LEU A 181 -2.26 -21.10 -0.75
C LEU A 181 -1.04 -20.23 -1.09
N LEU A 182 -0.48 -19.55 -0.09
CA LEU A 182 0.73 -18.75 -0.26
C LEU A 182 1.91 -19.61 -0.73
N ALA A 183 2.08 -20.82 -0.18
CA ALA A 183 3.14 -21.73 -0.61
C ALA A 183 2.95 -22.19 -2.06
N ALA A 184 1.72 -22.53 -2.46
CA ALA A 184 1.42 -22.89 -3.84
C ALA A 184 1.73 -21.72 -4.80
N HIS A 185 1.29 -20.51 -4.45
CA HIS A 185 1.53 -19.30 -5.25
C HIS A 185 3.01 -18.96 -5.37
N VAL A 186 3.74 -18.94 -4.26
CA VAL A 186 5.19 -18.69 -4.23
C VAL A 186 5.95 -19.75 -5.01
N SER A 187 5.54 -21.03 -4.94
CA SER A 187 6.15 -22.10 -5.72
C SER A 187 6.00 -21.87 -7.23
N ARG A 188 4.79 -21.51 -7.68
CA ARG A 188 4.51 -21.18 -9.09
C ARG A 188 5.38 -20.04 -9.60
N TRP A 189 5.64 -19.03 -8.75
CA TRP A 189 6.35 -17.81 -9.13
C TRP A 189 7.80 -17.75 -8.62
N ARG A 190 8.40 -18.88 -8.22
CA ARG A 190 9.75 -18.90 -7.63
C ARG A 190 10.81 -18.24 -8.53
N GLY A 191 10.65 -18.35 -9.86
CA GLY A 191 11.56 -17.75 -10.84
C GLY A 191 11.62 -16.21 -10.80
N THR A 192 10.60 -15.54 -10.26
CA THR A 192 10.53 -14.08 -10.20
C THR A 192 11.10 -13.50 -8.90
N ALA A 193 11.55 -14.33 -7.95
CA ALA A 193 12.03 -13.87 -6.64
C ALA A 193 13.26 -12.93 -6.70
N ARG A 194 13.98 -12.89 -7.82
CA ARG A 194 15.09 -11.94 -8.04
C ARG A 194 14.61 -10.52 -8.31
N THR A 195 13.48 -10.38 -9.00
CA THR A 195 12.92 -9.09 -9.42
C THR A 195 11.75 -8.65 -8.53
N LEU A 196 11.09 -9.60 -7.86
CA LEU A 196 9.94 -9.35 -6.98
C LEU A 196 10.29 -9.72 -5.53
N PRO A 197 10.72 -8.74 -4.70
CA PRO A 197 11.21 -9.01 -3.34
C PRO A 197 10.15 -9.64 -2.43
N HIS A 198 8.86 -9.36 -2.66
CA HIS A 198 7.75 -9.98 -1.91
C HIS A 198 7.72 -11.51 -2.03
N VAL A 199 8.06 -12.06 -3.20
CA VAL A 199 8.11 -13.52 -3.40
C VAL A 199 9.29 -14.12 -2.63
N ARG A 200 10.44 -13.42 -2.63
CA ARG A 200 11.62 -13.82 -1.86
C ARG A 200 11.36 -13.81 -0.36
N GLU A 201 10.74 -12.74 0.13
CA GLU A 201 10.37 -12.62 1.54
C GLU A 201 9.31 -13.63 1.95
N ALA A 202 8.27 -13.84 1.13
CA ALA A 202 7.25 -14.85 1.39
C ALA A 202 7.85 -16.27 1.42
N SER A 203 8.79 -16.57 0.52
CA SER A 203 9.54 -17.83 0.54
C SER A 203 10.30 -18.01 1.87
N ALA A 204 10.98 -16.96 2.34
CA ALA A 204 11.73 -16.99 3.58
C ALA A 204 10.81 -17.17 4.80
N LEU A 205 9.68 -16.45 4.85
CA LEU A 205 8.65 -16.60 5.88
C LEU A 205 8.07 -18.02 5.93
N LEU A 206 7.74 -18.61 4.78
CA LEU A 206 7.23 -19.98 4.70
C LEU A 206 8.29 -20.98 5.18
N ALA A 207 9.56 -20.79 4.82
CA ALA A 207 10.65 -21.64 5.28
C ALA A 207 10.80 -21.58 6.81
N LEU A 208 10.81 -20.37 7.39
CA LEU A 208 10.86 -20.16 8.84
C LEU A 208 9.68 -20.84 9.54
N ARG A 209 8.45 -20.69 9.02
CA ARG A 209 7.24 -21.38 9.53
C ARG A 209 7.30 -22.90 9.43
N GLY A 210 8.07 -23.43 8.48
CA GLY A 210 8.38 -24.85 8.35
C GLY A 210 9.51 -25.32 9.29
N GLY A 211 10.06 -24.44 10.14
CA GLY A 211 11.17 -24.75 11.04
C GLY A 211 12.54 -24.73 10.35
N ALA A 212 12.64 -24.28 9.10
CA ALA A 212 13.91 -24.17 8.41
C ALA A 212 14.72 -22.99 8.95
N LYS A 213 16.05 -23.16 9.04
CA LYS A 213 16.98 -22.07 9.33
C LYS A 213 17.30 -21.32 8.05
N LEU A 214 17.22 -20.00 8.09
CA LEU A 214 17.69 -19.14 7.00
C LEU A 214 19.19 -18.90 7.11
N PRO A 215 19.91 -18.76 5.97
CA PRO A 215 21.31 -18.39 6.01
C PRO A 215 21.52 -17.06 6.76
N ALA A 216 22.63 -16.97 7.48
CA ALA A 216 23.05 -15.71 8.09
C ALA A 216 23.47 -14.72 7.00
N VAL A 217 23.25 -13.43 7.25
CA VAL A 217 23.77 -12.37 6.38
C VAL A 217 25.30 -12.38 6.48
N ALA A 218 25.99 -12.44 5.35
CA ALA A 218 27.45 -12.49 5.33
C ALA A 218 28.05 -11.18 5.90
N PRO A 219 29.11 -11.27 6.73
CA PRO A 219 29.81 -10.08 7.23
C PRO A 219 30.26 -9.16 6.09
N GLY A 220 30.13 -7.84 6.27
CA GLY A 220 30.53 -6.83 5.27
C GLY A 220 29.51 -6.59 4.15
N THR A 221 28.38 -7.31 4.12
CA THR A 221 27.30 -7.04 3.18
C THR A 221 26.56 -5.76 3.60
N VAL A 222 26.44 -4.79 2.68
CA VAL A 222 25.61 -3.61 2.92
C VAL A 222 24.14 -4.06 3.02
N PRO A 223 23.45 -3.79 4.14
CA PRO A 223 22.07 -4.21 4.31
C PRO A 223 21.16 -3.49 3.30
N THR A 224 20.23 -4.24 2.73
CA THR A 224 19.14 -3.68 1.90
C THR A 224 17.84 -3.82 2.67
N LEU A 225 16.86 -2.95 2.43
CA LEU A 225 15.54 -3.03 3.08
C LEU A 225 14.92 -4.44 2.96
N GLY A 226 14.98 -5.05 1.77
CA GLY A 226 14.44 -6.39 1.55
C GLY A 226 15.26 -7.51 2.21
N ALA A 227 16.55 -7.33 2.48
CA ALA A 227 17.34 -8.29 3.25
C ALA A 227 17.07 -8.14 4.75
N THR A 228 16.98 -6.90 5.25
CA THR A 228 16.67 -6.61 6.65
C THR A 228 15.24 -6.99 7.00
N ALA A 229 14.28 -6.86 6.08
CA ALA A 229 12.93 -7.41 6.23
C ALA A 229 12.94 -8.92 6.54
N ILE A 230 13.76 -9.69 5.82
CA ILE A 230 13.94 -11.12 6.09
C ILE A 230 14.64 -11.34 7.43
N GLU A 231 15.63 -10.52 7.77
CA GLU A 231 16.35 -10.59 9.05
C GLU A 231 15.44 -10.30 10.25
N VAL A 232 14.48 -9.39 10.11
CA VAL A 232 13.42 -9.15 11.11
C VAL A 232 12.64 -10.44 11.37
N HIS A 233 12.19 -11.13 10.32
CA HIS A 233 11.45 -12.39 10.48
C HIS A 233 12.31 -13.50 11.06
N ALA A 234 13.56 -13.61 10.64
CA ALA A 234 14.49 -14.61 11.16
C ALA A 234 14.77 -14.38 12.66
N SER A 235 14.91 -13.12 13.08
CA SER A 235 15.18 -12.77 14.48
C SER A 235 13.98 -13.01 15.41
N LEU A 236 12.75 -13.06 14.88
CA LEU A 236 11.57 -13.45 15.66
C LEU A 236 11.62 -14.92 16.12
N VAL A 237 12.25 -15.80 15.34
CA VAL A 237 12.40 -17.23 15.71
C VAL A 237 13.76 -17.56 16.31
N ASP A 238 14.80 -16.78 16.00
CA ASP A 238 16.16 -17.04 16.42
C ASP A 238 16.78 -15.78 17.03
N ALA A 239 16.69 -15.69 18.36
CA ALA A 239 17.20 -14.55 19.13
C ALA A 239 18.73 -14.38 19.03
N SER A 240 19.49 -15.40 18.56
CA SER A 240 20.93 -15.24 18.32
C SER A 240 21.23 -14.27 17.17
N ARG A 241 20.23 -13.96 16.34
CA ARG A 241 20.34 -13.04 15.21
C ARG A 241 20.13 -11.58 15.58
N THR A 242 19.70 -11.28 16.80
CA THR A 242 19.28 -9.93 17.20
C THR A 242 20.37 -8.88 17.07
N ASP A 243 21.63 -9.22 17.38
CA ASP A 243 22.73 -8.27 17.20
C ASP A 243 23.04 -8.01 15.72
N SER A 244 22.80 -8.99 14.85
CA SER A 244 22.90 -8.82 13.40
C SER A 244 21.78 -7.92 12.86
N LEU A 245 20.56 -8.11 13.36
CA LEU A 245 19.44 -7.25 13.06
C LEU A 245 19.72 -5.81 13.49
N LEU A 246 20.18 -5.59 14.73
CA LEU A 246 20.48 -4.25 15.24
C LEU A 246 21.48 -3.51 14.37
N ARG A 247 22.61 -4.14 14.02
CA ARG A 247 23.60 -3.55 13.10
C ARG A 247 22.98 -3.19 11.75
N SER A 248 22.11 -4.07 11.22
CA SER A 248 21.44 -3.82 9.94
C SER A 248 20.48 -2.63 10.00
N LEU A 249 19.74 -2.48 11.10
CA LEU A 249 18.83 -1.35 11.31
C LEU A 249 19.63 -0.04 11.46
N ASP A 250 20.73 -0.07 12.21
CA ASP A 250 21.61 1.09 12.41
C ASP A 250 22.14 1.61 11.07
N THR A 251 22.77 0.74 10.27
CA THR A 251 23.27 1.10 8.94
C THR A 251 22.18 1.56 7.98
N LEU A 252 21.00 0.90 7.97
CA LEU A 252 19.89 1.35 7.13
C LEU A 252 19.38 2.74 7.53
N SER A 253 19.40 3.06 8.83
CA SER A 253 18.89 4.33 9.35
C SER A 253 19.78 5.54 9.03
N GLU A 254 21.01 5.31 8.56
CA GLU A 254 21.92 6.34 8.04
C GLU A 254 21.62 6.69 6.57
N GLY A 255 20.85 5.86 5.87
CA GLY A 255 20.45 6.08 4.48
C GLY A 255 19.36 7.13 4.30
N ALA A 256 18.91 7.31 3.06
CA ALA A 256 17.84 8.24 2.73
C ALA A 256 16.51 7.87 3.41
N PRO A 257 15.80 8.83 4.01
CA PRO A 257 14.53 8.56 4.69
C PRO A 257 13.48 8.07 3.68
N SER A 258 12.70 7.06 4.07
CA SER A 258 11.58 6.54 3.27
C SER A 258 10.54 5.86 4.16
N ALA A 259 9.30 5.79 3.69
CA ALA A 259 8.24 5.08 4.41
C ALA A 259 8.50 3.55 4.49
N ASP A 260 9.25 2.99 3.53
CA ASP A 260 9.70 1.59 3.59
C ASP A 260 10.73 1.37 4.70
N LEU A 261 11.67 2.32 4.90
CA LEU A 261 12.60 2.30 6.03
C LEU A 261 11.84 2.35 7.36
N VAL A 262 10.87 3.25 7.51
CA VAL A 262 10.03 3.33 8.72
C VAL A 262 9.37 1.98 9.02
N ALA A 263 8.78 1.33 8.01
CA ALA A 263 8.13 0.04 8.19
C ALA A 263 9.10 -1.06 8.72
N VAL A 264 10.32 -1.10 8.19
CA VAL A 264 11.36 -2.05 8.63
C VAL A 264 11.86 -1.73 10.02
N LEU A 265 12.16 -0.45 10.32
CA LEU A 265 12.62 -0.02 11.65
C LEU A 265 11.57 -0.33 12.73
N ARG A 266 10.29 -0.04 12.48
CA ARG A 266 9.20 -0.36 13.39
C ARG A 266 9.06 -1.86 13.63
N ALA A 267 9.14 -2.66 12.57
CA ALA A 267 9.07 -4.11 12.72
C ALA A 267 10.26 -4.64 13.53
N GLY A 268 11.47 -4.13 13.28
CA GLY A 268 12.67 -4.44 14.06
C GLY A 268 12.54 -4.05 15.53
N ALA A 269 12.03 -2.85 15.84
CA ALA A 269 11.72 -2.43 17.21
C ALA A 269 10.74 -3.39 17.91
N GLY A 270 9.74 -3.89 17.17
CA GLY A 270 8.82 -4.92 17.66
C GLY A 270 9.53 -6.23 18.04
N VAL A 271 10.53 -6.66 17.26
CA VAL A 271 11.37 -7.83 17.61
C VAL A 271 12.12 -7.56 18.91
N LEU A 272 12.80 -6.43 19.02
CA LEU A 272 13.59 -6.07 20.21
C LEU A 272 12.73 -6.05 21.47
N ARG A 273 11.53 -5.47 21.39
CA ARG A 273 10.58 -5.47 22.51
C ARG A 273 10.17 -6.89 22.90
N SER A 274 9.90 -7.77 21.94
CA SER A 274 9.49 -9.16 22.22
C SER A 274 10.59 -10.00 22.88
N GLN A 275 11.82 -9.51 22.87
CA GLN A 275 13.00 -10.13 23.47
C GLN A 275 13.51 -9.35 24.68
N ASP A 276 12.68 -8.48 25.26
CA ASP A 276 12.98 -7.69 26.46
C ASP A 276 14.20 -6.75 26.30
N ARG A 277 14.57 -6.40 25.06
CA ARG A 277 15.63 -5.41 24.75
C ARG A 277 15.06 -4.00 24.70
N VAL A 278 14.59 -3.53 25.84
CA VAL A 278 13.84 -2.26 25.97
C VAL A 278 14.67 -1.06 25.53
N ASP A 279 15.93 -0.95 25.94
CA ASP A 279 16.78 0.21 25.61
C ASP A 279 17.04 0.32 24.10
N ASP A 280 17.33 -0.81 23.44
CA ASP A 280 17.52 -0.82 21.98
C ASP A 280 16.22 -0.56 21.23
N CYS A 281 15.09 -1.09 21.73
CA CYS A 281 13.77 -0.79 21.18
C CYS A 281 13.51 0.72 21.22
N ALA A 282 13.70 1.36 22.39
CA ALA A 282 13.53 2.80 22.55
C ALA A 282 14.50 3.59 21.64
N ARG A 283 15.75 3.16 21.52
CA ARG A 283 16.74 3.76 20.60
C ARG A 283 16.28 3.71 19.15
N VAL A 284 15.84 2.56 18.66
CA VAL A 284 15.33 2.40 17.29
C VAL A 284 14.06 3.21 17.07
N LEU A 285 13.14 3.26 18.05
CA LEU A 285 11.91 4.06 17.96
C LEU A 285 12.19 5.56 17.93
N ARG A 286 13.16 6.07 18.71
CA ARG A 286 13.59 7.48 18.62
C ARG A 286 14.08 7.82 17.21
N ARG A 287 14.97 6.99 16.65
CA ARG A 287 15.43 7.19 15.26
C ARG A 287 14.30 7.09 14.25
N THR A 288 13.35 6.17 14.47
CA THR A 288 12.17 6.04 13.61
C THR A 288 11.30 7.30 13.66
N ALA A 289 11.10 7.90 14.85
CA ALA A 289 10.37 9.14 15.01
C ALA A 289 11.04 10.29 14.25
N ASP A 290 12.37 10.40 14.32
CA ASP A 290 13.14 11.40 13.56
C ASP A 290 12.91 11.25 12.06
N VAL A 291 13.01 10.02 11.54
CA VAL A 291 12.71 9.72 10.12
C VAL A 291 11.27 10.10 9.77
N CYS A 292 10.29 9.80 10.63
CA CYS A 292 8.90 10.20 10.39
C CYS A 292 8.74 11.73 10.35
N ARG A 293 9.45 12.48 11.20
CA ARG A 293 9.44 13.96 11.16
C ARG A 293 10.07 14.50 9.88
N GLU A 294 11.21 13.96 9.45
CA GLU A 294 11.86 14.30 8.18
C GLU A 294 10.91 14.08 6.99
N LEU A 295 10.15 12.98 7.01
CA LEU A 295 9.16 12.65 5.99
C LEU A 295 7.86 13.46 6.12
N ARG A 296 7.57 14.04 7.29
CA ARG A 296 6.24 14.54 7.67
C ARG A 296 5.18 13.43 7.64
N ASP A 297 5.55 12.21 8.02
CA ASP A 297 4.65 11.06 8.13
C ASP A 297 3.88 11.12 9.47
N GLU A 298 2.73 11.79 9.45
CA GLU A 298 1.92 12.07 10.64
C GLU A 298 1.43 10.79 11.33
N ALA A 299 0.91 9.85 10.54
CA ALA A 299 0.30 8.65 11.08
C ALA A 299 1.32 7.66 11.66
N GLU A 300 2.47 7.48 11.00
CA GLU A 300 3.56 6.67 11.57
C GLU A 300 4.24 7.39 12.73
N LEU A 301 4.43 8.71 12.68
CA LEU A 301 4.96 9.49 13.80
C LEU A 301 4.10 9.27 15.05
N PHE A 302 2.78 9.43 14.95
CA PHE A 302 1.86 9.17 16.06
C PHE A 302 2.01 7.75 16.63
N ALA A 303 2.05 6.74 15.76
CA ALA A 303 2.15 5.35 16.19
C ALA A 303 3.47 5.06 16.92
N VAL A 304 4.59 5.61 16.42
CA VAL A 304 5.92 5.48 17.03
C VAL A 304 6.00 6.22 18.35
N LEU A 305 5.49 7.46 18.41
CA LEU A 305 5.51 8.27 19.64
C LEU A 305 4.69 7.66 20.77
N ARG A 306 3.54 7.05 20.45
CA ARG A 306 2.75 6.30 21.45
C ARG A 306 3.52 5.11 22.02
N GLU A 307 4.17 4.35 21.15
CA GLU A 307 4.96 3.21 21.56
C GLU A 307 6.17 3.64 22.40
N LEU A 308 6.86 4.69 21.97
CA LEU A 308 7.99 5.26 22.70
C LEU A 308 7.56 5.84 24.07
N GLY A 309 6.45 6.57 24.14
CA GLY A 309 5.95 7.14 25.40
C GLY A 309 5.53 6.08 26.44
N GLY A 310 5.14 4.89 25.98
CA GLY A 310 4.90 3.75 26.88
C GLY A 310 6.19 3.09 27.41
N LEU A 311 7.28 3.16 26.65
CA LEU A 311 8.58 2.59 27.04
C LEU A 311 9.43 3.59 27.83
N ASP A 312 9.34 4.88 27.51
CA ASP A 312 10.08 5.98 28.11
C ASP A 312 9.12 7.16 28.39
N PRO A 313 8.42 7.15 29.54
CA PRO A 313 7.48 8.21 29.91
C PRO A 313 8.13 9.59 30.08
N ALA A 314 9.45 9.65 30.30
CA ALA A 314 10.17 10.91 30.49
C ALA A 314 10.57 11.58 29.16
N SER A 315 10.45 10.87 28.03
CA SER A 315 10.81 11.37 26.70
C SER A 315 9.95 12.53 26.19
N GLY A 316 8.75 12.74 26.75
CA GLY A 316 7.77 13.68 26.22
C GLY A 316 7.02 13.16 24.97
N ALA A 317 7.30 11.94 24.51
CA ALA A 317 6.71 11.38 23.29
C ALA A 317 5.18 11.23 23.37
N ALA A 318 4.64 10.92 24.55
CA ALA A 318 3.20 10.81 24.75
C ALA A 318 2.47 12.15 24.51
N GLN A 319 3.05 13.26 24.99
CA GLN A 319 2.50 14.60 24.79
C GLN A 319 2.58 15.01 23.32
N GLU A 320 3.70 14.69 22.64
CA GLU A 320 3.84 14.92 21.20
C GLU A 320 2.82 14.11 20.40
N ALA A 321 2.57 12.84 20.76
CA ALA A 321 1.54 12.02 20.10
C ALA A 321 0.13 12.63 20.21
N LEU A 322 -0.22 13.20 21.36
CA LEU A 322 -1.49 13.92 21.54
C LEU A 322 -1.57 15.16 20.64
N ALA A 323 -0.48 15.91 20.52
CA ALA A 323 -0.41 17.06 19.63
C ALA A 323 -0.61 16.67 18.16
N VAL A 324 -0.01 15.56 17.72
CA VAL A 324 -0.21 15.01 16.36
C VAL A 324 -1.68 14.60 16.15
N ALA A 325 -2.31 13.99 17.14
CA ALA A 325 -3.68 13.50 17.02
C ALA A 325 -4.75 14.60 16.93
N ALA A 326 -4.47 15.79 17.46
CA ALA A 326 -5.46 16.86 17.69
C ALA A 326 -6.22 17.30 16.43
N ASP A 327 -5.57 17.34 15.26
CA ASP A 327 -6.21 17.62 13.96
C ASP A 327 -5.97 16.49 12.96
N SER A 328 -5.71 15.27 13.43
CA SER A 328 -5.45 14.16 12.52
C SER A 328 -6.72 13.73 11.78
N GLY A 329 -6.61 13.65 10.46
CA GLY A 329 -7.63 13.07 9.59
C GLY A 329 -7.54 11.56 9.44
N TYR A 330 -6.51 10.92 9.98
CA TYR A 330 -6.35 9.47 9.88
C TYR A 330 -7.30 8.73 10.81
N ALA A 331 -8.17 7.88 10.27
CA ALA A 331 -9.09 7.06 11.05
C ALA A 331 -8.39 6.25 12.14
N PHE A 332 -7.21 5.68 11.83
CA PHE A 332 -6.42 4.94 12.81
C PHE A 332 -5.92 5.83 13.96
N VAL A 333 -5.42 7.03 13.67
CA VAL A 333 -4.92 7.95 14.70
C VAL A 333 -6.06 8.37 15.60
N ARG A 334 -7.20 8.75 15.01
CA ARG A 334 -8.42 9.11 15.74
C ARG A 334 -8.90 7.98 16.65
N ALA A 335 -9.05 6.78 16.10
CA ALA A 335 -9.48 5.60 16.87
C ALA A 335 -8.55 5.30 18.06
N GLN A 336 -7.24 5.41 17.87
CA GLN A 336 -6.28 5.21 18.94
C GLN A 336 -6.31 6.34 19.98
N ALA A 337 -6.53 7.58 19.55
CA ALA A 337 -6.65 8.74 20.42
C ALA A 337 -7.98 8.81 21.19
N GLY A 338 -8.96 7.95 20.86
CA GLY A 338 -10.30 7.99 21.45
C GLY A 338 -11.21 9.05 20.82
N GLU A 339 -10.82 9.58 19.66
CA GLU A 339 -11.59 10.54 18.88
C GLU A 339 -12.66 9.82 18.04
N PRO A 340 -13.85 10.42 17.82
CA PRO A 340 -14.87 9.82 16.98
C PRO A 340 -14.38 9.70 15.52
N PRO A 341 -14.88 8.72 14.75
CA PRO A 341 -14.60 8.66 13.32
C PRO A 341 -15.08 9.95 12.63
N LEU A 342 -14.45 10.28 11.51
CA LEU A 342 -14.93 11.38 10.68
C LEU A 342 -16.32 11.04 10.12
N PRO A 343 -17.16 12.04 9.83
CA PRO A 343 -18.37 11.80 9.07
C PRO A 343 -18.01 11.31 7.65
N PRO A 344 -18.98 10.74 6.90
CA PRO A 344 -18.79 10.42 5.49
C PRO A 344 -18.15 11.57 4.72
N ALA A 345 -17.31 11.27 3.73
CA ALA A 345 -16.52 12.27 3.02
C ALA A 345 -17.37 13.36 2.36
N GLU A 346 -18.60 13.02 1.93
CA GLU A 346 -19.59 13.97 1.40
C GLU A 346 -20.08 15.02 2.43
N HIS A 347 -19.87 14.77 3.71
CA HIS A 347 -20.25 15.65 4.82
C HIS A 347 -19.06 16.28 5.53
N GLU A 348 -17.82 15.92 5.18
CA GLU A 348 -16.59 16.57 5.64
C GLU A 348 -16.07 17.49 4.52
N PRO A 349 -16.22 18.83 4.63
CA PRO A 349 -15.85 19.75 3.55
C PRO A 349 -14.40 19.62 3.07
N ARG A 350 -13.47 19.21 3.95
CA ARG A 350 -12.05 19.00 3.58
C ARG A 350 -11.83 17.76 2.70
N LEU A 351 -12.74 16.80 2.73
CA LEU A 351 -12.70 15.58 1.90
C LEU A 351 -13.65 15.68 0.70
N ALA A 352 -14.79 16.36 0.84
CA ALA A 352 -15.79 16.53 -0.22
C ALA A 352 -15.19 17.14 -1.52
N VAL A 353 -14.13 17.94 -1.40
CA VAL A 353 -13.39 18.49 -2.56
C VAL A 353 -12.87 17.41 -3.52
N LEU A 354 -12.53 16.22 -3.03
CA LEU A 354 -12.09 15.10 -3.87
C LEU A 354 -13.24 14.59 -4.74
N ILE A 355 -14.41 14.38 -4.11
CA ILE A 355 -15.61 13.88 -4.79
C ILE A 355 -16.05 14.86 -5.88
N THR A 356 -16.10 16.16 -5.55
CA THR A 356 -16.46 17.20 -6.51
C THR A 356 -15.53 17.19 -7.73
N ALA A 357 -14.20 17.18 -7.52
CA ALA A 357 -13.24 17.20 -8.61
C ALA A 357 -13.35 15.97 -9.53
N GLU A 358 -13.63 14.78 -8.98
CA GLU A 358 -13.85 13.56 -9.76
C GLU A 358 -15.14 13.60 -10.57
N LEU A 359 -16.25 14.03 -9.96
CA LEU A 359 -17.55 14.13 -10.64
C LEU A 359 -17.52 15.15 -11.78
N GLU A 360 -16.79 16.25 -11.60
CA GLU A 360 -16.58 17.23 -12.66
C GLU A 360 -15.76 16.67 -13.83
N ALA A 361 -14.69 15.93 -13.53
CA ALA A 361 -13.89 15.26 -14.55
C ALA A 361 -14.72 14.23 -15.32
N GLU A 362 -15.50 13.40 -14.61
CA GLU A 362 -16.39 12.40 -15.21
C GLU A 362 -17.44 13.04 -16.12
N SER A 363 -18.10 14.11 -15.66
CA SER A 363 -19.11 14.84 -16.44
C SER A 363 -18.55 15.37 -17.77
N ARG A 364 -17.30 15.83 -17.82
CA ARG A 364 -16.67 16.33 -19.06
C ARG A 364 -16.37 15.21 -20.05
N THR A 365 -15.97 14.05 -19.53
CA THR A 365 -15.73 12.88 -20.38
C THR A 365 -17.01 12.23 -20.89
N THR A 366 -18.18 12.60 -20.36
CA THR A 366 -19.49 12.11 -20.84
C THR A 366 -20.22 13.11 -21.73
N LEU A 367 -20.10 14.42 -21.48
CA LEU A 367 -20.89 15.47 -22.15
C LEU A 367 -20.44 15.84 -23.59
N VAL A 368 -19.25 15.45 -24.04
CA VAL A 368 -18.72 15.84 -25.38
C VAL A 368 -19.33 15.00 -26.53
N ARG A 369 -20.63 14.67 -26.44
CA ARG A 369 -21.37 13.92 -27.48
C ARG A 369 -22.60 14.65 -28.02
N ARG A 370 -22.69 15.97 -27.84
CA ARG A 370 -23.82 16.77 -28.33
C ARG A 370 -23.37 17.98 -29.12
N THR A 371 -22.67 17.75 -30.22
CA THR A 371 -22.74 18.68 -31.35
C THR A 371 -22.79 17.83 -32.63
N PRO A 372 -23.91 17.89 -33.39
CA PRO A 372 -24.09 17.10 -34.61
C PRO A 372 -23.11 17.50 -35.72
#